data_AF-A0A355BD85-F1
#
_entry.id   AF-A0A355BD85-F1
#
_cell.length_a   1.000
_cell.length_b   1.000
_cell.length_c   1.000
_cell.angle_alpha   90.00
_cell.angle_beta   90.00
_cell.angle_gamma   90.00
#
_symmetry.space_group_name_H-M   'P 1'
#
loop_
_entity.id
_entity.type
_entity.pdbx_description
1 polymer ?
#
loop_
_entity_poly.entity_id
_entity_poly.type
_entity_poly.pdbx_seq_one_letter_code
_entity_poly.pdbx_strand_id
1 'polypeptide(L)'
;MTNNSNNNNNKKPSFKFSPWYVFMSVITFFIIMQISSSGFDLSNPRPTTISKFNQLLDSSQVEKVIVYNGKTAEIFLKKEVLNSEQYKAVNKDVLGKVNEKGPHFLLENIGNEELFQKKLVDATEKRLIANYDFKTSGEWSEILFSLLPILLLIGVWIFMMRRMSGGGAGGGQIFSIGKSKAKLFDEKTDIKTTFENVAGLEGAKEEIQEIVEFLKTPEKYTSLGGKIPKGALLVGPPGTGKTLLAKAVAGEAKVPFFSLSGSDFVEMFVGVGASRVRDLFKQAKEKSPSIIFIDEIDAVGRARGKSNMSGGNDERENTLNQLLTEMDGF
;
A
#
# COMPACT_ATOMS: atom_id res chain seq x y z
N MET A 1 48.21 41.60 9.08
CA MET A 1 46.95 42.37 9.16
C MET A 1 45.92 41.64 8.31
N THR A 2 45.12 40.80 8.95
CA THR A 2 44.07 39.96 8.34
C THR A 2 42.72 40.65 8.53
N ASN A 3 42.08 41.07 7.44
CA ASN A 3 40.72 41.61 7.46
C ASN A 3 39.72 40.46 7.45
N ASN A 4 39.03 40.30 8.58
CA ASN A 4 37.98 39.34 8.82
C ASN A 4 36.63 40.01 8.51
N SER A 5 35.94 39.62 7.43
CA SER A 5 34.56 40.05 7.20
C SER A 5 33.60 39.06 7.87
N ASN A 6 33.02 39.52 8.97
CA ASN A 6 31.87 38.91 9.62
C ASN A 6 30.68 38.89 8.64
N ASN A 7 30.15 37.72 8.33
CA ASN A 7 28.82 37.59 7.74
C ASN A 7 27.92 36.74 8.65
N ASN A 8 27.27 37.42 9.59
CA ASN A 8 26.27 36.85 10.49
C ASN A 8 24.97 36.58 9.71
N ASN A 9 24.83 35.34 9.21
CA ASN A 9 23.57 34.86 8.66
C ASN A 9 22.64 34.40 9.79
N ASN A 10 21.77 35.30 10.24
CA ASN A 10 20.55 34.97 10.99
C ASN A 10 19.61 34.13 10.11
N LYS A 11 19.77 32.80 10.12
CA LYS A 11 18.78 31.88 9.54
C LYS A 11 17.59 31.76 10.49
N LYS A 12 16.48 32.45 10.17
CA LYS A 12 15.16 32.15 10.75
C LYS A 12 14.79 30.69 10.44
N PRO A 13 14.20 29.93 11.39
CA PRO A 13 13.79 28.56 11.13
C PRO A 13 12.63 28.56 10.12
N SER A 14 12.86 28.01 8.92
CA SER A 14 11.79 27.78 7.96
C SER A 14 11.04 26.51 8.36
N PHE A 15 9.81 26.68 8.85
CA PHE A 15 8.90 25.56 9.09
C PHE A 15 8.61 24.88 7.75
N LYS A 16 9.18 23.68 7.54
CA LYS A 16 8.86 22.87 6.36
C LYS A 16 7.47 22.27 6.58
N PHE A 17 6.47 22.85 5.95
CA PHE A 17 5.09 22.38 6.01
C PHE A 17 5.00 21.01 5.33
N SER A 18 5.01 19.94 6.12
CA SER A 18 4.73 18.60 5.60
C SER A 18 3.24 18.51 5.21
N PRO A 19 2.90 17.98 4.02
CA PRO A 19 1.52 17.76 3.61
C PRO A 19 0.68 16.96 4.63
N TRP A 20 1.33 16.10 5.43
CA TRP A 20 0.70 15.33 6.50
C TRP A 20 0.06 16.17 7.61
N TYR A 21 0.60 17.36 7.92
CA TYR A 21 0.00 18.22 8.96
C TYR A 21 -1.36 18.77 8.52
N VAL A 22 -1.56 18.97 7.21
CA VAL A 22 -2.85 19.39 6.66
C VAL A 22 -3.87 18.27 6.83
N PHE A 23 -3.53 17.02 6.49
CA PHE A 23 -4.42 15.88 6.70
C PHE A 23 -4.76 15.67 8.18
N MET A 24 -3.76 15.73 9.07
CA MET A 24 -3.98 15.60 10.51
C MET A 24 -4.87 16.72 11.06
N SER A 25 -4.73 17.96 10.58
CA SER A 25 -5.60 19.07 10.99
C SER A 25 -7.05 18.88 10.52
N VAL A 26 -7.26 18.38 9.31
CA VAL A 26 -8.60 18.12 8.76
C VAL A 26 -9.28 16.99 9.52
N ILE A 27 -8.56 15.89 9.78
CA ILE A 27 -9.07 14.77 10.57
C ILE A 27 -9.42 15.23 12.00
N THR A 28 -8.52 15.99 12.63
CA THR A 28 -8.75 16.49 14.00
C THR A 28 -9.95 17.43 14.05
N PHE A 29 -10.11 18.32 13.07
CA PHE A 29 -11.26 19.19 12.95
C PHE A 29 -12.58 18.40 12.81
N PHE A 30 -12.58 17.34 12.00
CA PHE A 30 -13.76 16.49 11.87
C PHE A 30 -14.08 15.69 13.12
N ILE A 31 -13.06 15.17 13.82
CA ILE A 31 -13.26 14.50 15.12
C ILE A 31 -13.87 15.49 16.12
N ILE A 32 -13.35 16.72 16.21
CA ILE A 32 -13.90 17.76 17.10
C ILE A 32 -15.33 18.13 16.70
N MET A 33 -15.61 18.31 15.41
CA MET A 33 -16.94 18.64 14.90
C MET A 33 -17.93 17.52 15.20
N GLN A 34 -17.56 16.26 14.98
CA GLN A 34 -18.40 15.10 15.27
C GLN A 34 -18.71 15.03 16.77
N ILE A 35 -17.70 15.20 17.62
CA ILE A 35 -17.89 15.24 19.08
C ILE A 35 -18.82 16.40 19.49
N SER A 36 -18.71 17.56 18.83
CA SER A 36 -19.50 18.75 19.15
C SER A 36 -20.94 18.71 18.63
N SER A 37 -21.20 18.07 17.49
CA SER A 37 -22.53 18.04 16.86
C SER A 37 -23.39 16.88 17.32
N SER A 38 -22.79 15.71 17.52
CA SER A 38 -23.52 14.50 17.91
C SER A 38 -23.48 14.22 19.41
N GLY A 39 -22.58 14.86 20.16
CA GLY A 39 -22.23 14.41 21.50
C GLY A 39 -21.60 13.01 21.46
N PHE A 40 -20.81 12.65 22.46
CA PHE A 40 -20.35 11.26 22.59
C PHE A 40 -21.49 10.42 23.17
N ASP A 41 -22.40 9.95 22.32
CA ASP A 41 -23.39 8.93 22.68
C ASP A 41 -22.84 7.57 22.25
N LEU A 42 -22.18 6.87 23.18
CA LEU A 42 -21.55 5.56 22.95
C LEU A 42 -22.50 4.40 23.27
N SER A 43 -23.78 4.70 23.40
CA SER A 43 -24.79 3.72 23.76
C SER A 43 -24.95 2.69 22.65
N ASN A 44 -24.94 1.41 23.02
CA ASN A 44 -25.24 0.30 22.11
C ASN A 44 -26.63 -0.28 22.48
N PRO A 45 -27.73 0.35 22.03
CA PRO A 45 -29.06 -0.16 22.33
C PRO A 45 -29.24 -1.54 21.70
N ARG A 46 -29.80 -2.49 22.45
CA ARG A 46 -30.07 -3.83 21.89
C ARG A 46 -31.38 -3.87 21.13
N PRO A 47 -31.46 -4.61 20.02
CA PRO A 47 -32.72 -4.81 19.33
C PRO A 47 -33.71 -5.56 20.25
N THR A 48 -34.97 -5.10 20.27
CA THR A 48 -36.05 -5.71 21.04
C THR A 48 -37.30 -5.89 20.20
N THR A 49 -38.22 -6.75 20.66
CA THR A 49 -39.50 -7.02 20.00
C THR A 49 -40.65 -6.28 20.69
N ILE A 50 -41.75 -6.06 19.95
CA ILE A 50 -42.95 -5.41 20.50
C ILE A 50 -43.51 -6.14 21.72
N SER A 51 -43.45 -7.48 21.75
CA SER A 51 -43.91 -8.29 22.88
C SER A 51 -43.06 -8.06 24.13
N LYS A 52 -41.73 -7.95 23.94
CA LYS A 52 -40.81 -7.67 25.04
C LYS A 52 -40.99 -6.24 25.54
N PHE A 53 -41.24 -5.28 24.64
CA PHE A 53 -41.57 -3.92 25.01
C PHE A 53 -42.86 -3.84 25.85
N ASN A 54 -43.94 -4.52 25.44
CA ASN A 54 -45.18 -4.56 26.22
C ASN A 54 -44.93 -5.13 27.63
N GLN A 55 -44.12 -6.19 27.75
CA GLN A 55 -43.73 -6.74 29.06
C GLN A 55 -43.00 -5.70 29.94
N LEU A 56 -42.15 -4.87 29.34
CA LEU A 56 -41.43 -3.81 30.05
C LEU A 56 -42.35 -2.65 30.47
N LEU A 57 -43.34 -2.33 29.64
CA LEU A 57 -44.39 -1.36 29.97
C LEU A 57 -45.26 -1.84 31.13
N ASP A 58 -45.76 -3.07 31.06
CA ASP A 58 -46.64 -3.66 32.08
C ASP A 58 -45.92 -3.78 33.44
N SER A 59 -44.61 -4.03 33.41
CA SER A 59 -43.77 -4.08 34.61
C SER A 59 -43.30 -2.70 35.09
N SER A 60 -43.74 -1.60 34.47
CA SER A 60 -43.39 -0.22 34.82
C SER A 60 -41.88 0.09 34.82
N GLN A 61 -41.11 -0.62 33.99
CA GLN A 61 -39.63 -0.52 33.95
C GLN A 61 -39.13 0.55 32.96
N VAL A 62 -40.02 1.08 32.12
CA VAL A 62 -39.73 2.09 31.10
C VAL A 62 -39.83 3.49 31.69
N GLU A 63 -38.82 4.32 31.43
CA GLU A 63 -38.80 5.74 31.82
C GLU A 63 -39.32 6.62 30.69
N LYS A 64 -38.78 6.45 29.47
CA LYS A 64 -39.09 7.28 28.31
C LYS A 64 -39.10 6.44 27.03
N VAL A 65 -39.96 6.82 26.08
CA VAL A 65 -39.97 6.25 24.73
C VAL A 65 -39.84 7.37 23.71
N ILE A 66 -38.93 7.25 22.75
CA ILE A 66 -38.78 8.19 21.63
C ILE A 66 -39.03 7.44 20.34
N VAL A 67 -40.02 7.87 19.56
CA VAL A 67 -40.39 7.23 18.29
C VAL A 67 -39.80 8.03 17.14
N TYR A 68 -39.13 7.36 16.20
CA TYR A 68 -38.53 7.96 15.02
C TYR A 68 -39.26 7.53 13.74
N ASN A 69 -39.63 8.52 12.92
CA ASN A 69 -40.21 8.34 11.58
C ASN A 69 -41.39 7.35 11.50
N GLY A 70 -42.13 7.15 12.60
CA GLY A 70 -43.25 6.21 12.70
C GLY A 70 -42.88 4.73 12.48
N LYS A 71 -41.59 4.37 12.57
CA LYS A 71 -41.10 3.01 12.26
C LYS A 71 -40.31 2.38 13.38
N THR A 72 -39.45 3.16 14.03
CA THR A 72 -38.57 2.69 15.09
C THR A 72 -38.85 3.42 16.41
N ALA A 73 -38.55 2.79 17.54
CA ALA A 73 -38.66 3.43 18.84
C ALA A 73 -37.47 3.10 19.75
N GLU A 74 -36.88 4.12 20.35
CA GLU A 74 -35.87 4.02 21.39
C GLU A 74 -36.54 3.98 22.75
N ILE A 75 -36.12 3.02 23.58
CA ILE A 75 -36.68 2.78 24.90
C ILE A 75 -35.60 3.04 25.94
N PHE A 76 -35.94 3.89 26.89
CA PHE A 76 -35.11 4.27 28.03
C PHE A 76 -35.69 3.60 29.26
N LEU A 77 -34.87 2.84 29.98
CA LEU A 77 -35.27 2.21 31.24
C LEU A 77 -35.01 3.13 32.42
N LYS A 78 -35.79 2.97 33.49
CA LYS A 78 -35.57 3.67 34.75
C LYS A 78 -34.22 3.27 35.36
N LYS A 79 -33.52 4.26 35.91
CA LYS A 79 -32.19 4.08 36.55
C LYS A 79 -32.15 2.97 37.60
N GLU A 80 -33.24 2.76 38.33
CA GLU A 80 -33.39 1.75 39.38
C GLU A 80 -33.28 0.30 38.84
N VAL A 81 -33.73 0.08 37.60
CA VAL A 81 -33.83 -1.26 37.00
C VAL A 81 -32.53 -1.65 36.29
N LEU A 82 -31.71 -0.68 35.90
CA LEU A 82 -30.47 -0.85 35.12
C LEU A 82 -29.37 -1.65 35.82
N ASN A 83 -29.39 -1.70 37.16
CA ASN A 83 -28.40 -2.42 37.97
C ASN A 83 -28.71 -3.90 38.16
N SER A 84 -29.88 -4.37 37.72
CA SER A 84 -30.27 -5.78 37.84
C SER A 84 -29.49 -6.67 36.87
N GLU A 85 -29.30 -7.95 37.24
CA GLU A 85 -28.52 -8.91 36.44
C GLU A 85 -29.05 -9.09 35.02
N GLN A 86 -30.37 -8.92 34.85
CA GLN A 86 -31.07 -9.02 33.58
C GLN A 86 -30.64 -7.95 32.55
N TYR A 87 -30.17 -6.80 33.00
CA TYR A 87 -29.83 -5.66 32.13
C TYR A 87 -28.33 -5.32 32.10
N LYS A 88 -27.46 -6.15 32.70
CA LYS A 88 -25.98 -6.09 32.61
C LYS A 88 -25.44 -6.03 31.17
N ALA A 89 -26.27 -6.46 30.24
CA ALA A 89 -25.98 -6.60 28.83
C ALA A 89 -26.28 -5.32 28.02
N VAL A 90 -27.19 -4.47 28.54
CA VAL A 90 -27.62 -3.18 27.94
C VAL A 90 -27.17 -1.97 28.77
N ASN A 91 -26.68 -2.21 29.99
CA ASN A 91 -26.20 -1.17 30.88
C ASN A 91 -24.72 -0.83 30.67
N LYS A 92 -24.05 -1.40 29.66
CA LYS A 92 -22.65 -1.08 29.34
C LYS A 92 -22.56 -0.31 28.03
N ASP A 93 -21.88 0.83 28.11
CA ASP A 93 -21.49 1.65 26.98
C ASP A 93 -20.36 0.97 26.17
N VAL A 94 -20.03 1.46 24.96
CA VAL A 94 -18.91 0.93 24.14
C VAL A 94 -17.57 0.93 24.91
N LEU A 95 -17.40 1.84 25.88
CA LEU A 95 -16.22 1.93 26.77
C LEU A 95 -16.34 1.12 28.07
N GLY A 96 -17.41 0.33 28.26
CA GLY A 96 -17.64 -0.49 29.44
C GLY A 96 -18.12 0.26 30.69
N LYS A 97 -18.46 1.56 30.57
CA LYS A 97 -19.08 2.37 31.64
C LYS A 97 -20.59 2.10 31.72
N VAL A 98 -21.20 2.39 32.87
CA VAL A 98 -22.64 2.20 33.06
C VAL A 98 -23.41 3.22 32.21
N ASN A 99 -24.21 2.75 31.26
CA ASN A 99 -25.07 3.57 30.42
C ASN A 99 -26.35 3.93 31.19
N GLU A 100 -26.32 5.02 31.96
CA GLU A 100 -27.47 5.51 32.74
C GLU A 100 -28.43 6.38 31.95
N LYS A 101 -28.00 6.89 30.78
CA LYS A 101 -28.77 7.87 30.00
C LYS A 101 -29.57 7.25 28.86
N GLY A 102 -29.27 6.01 28.49
CA GLY A 102 -29.91 5.33 27.36
C GLY A 102 -29.49 5.94 26.01
N PRO A 103 -30.05 5.45 24.89
CA PRO A 103 -31.05 4.40 24.78
C PRO A 103 -30.55 3.01 25.21
N HIS A 104 -31.45 2.19 25.78
CA HIS A 104 -31.13 0.84 26.26
C HIS A 104 -31.64 -0.26 25.32
N PHE A 105 -32.81 -0.05 24.73
CA PHE A 105 -33.38 -0.93 23.71
C PHE A 105 -33.84 -0.13 22.49
N LEU A 106 -33.71 -0.77 21.33
CA LEU A 106 -34.19 -0.27 20.05
C LEU A 106 -35.26 -1.22 19.52
N LEU A 107 -36.46 -0.70 19.30
CA LEU A 107 -37.56 -1.40 18.64
C LEU A 107 -37.50 -1.05 17.15
N GLU A 108 -37.07 -2.01 16.32
CA GLU A 108 -36.86 -1.80 14.88
C GLU A 108 -38.17 -1.75 14.08
N ASN A 109 -39.27 -2.28 14.63
CA ASN A 109 -40.57 -2.27 13.98
C ASN A 109 -41.68 -2.08 15.03
N ILE A 110 -42.27 -0.89 15.05
CA ILE A 110 -43.40 -0.56 15.93
C ILE A 110 -44.75 -1.10 15.42
N GLY A 111 -44.79 -1.62 14.19
CA GLY A 111 -45.99 -2.13 13.55
C GLY A 111 -46.93 -1.02 13.08
N ASN A 112 -48.16 -0.99 13.60
CA ASN A 112 -49.13 0.06 13.30
C ASN A 112 -48.87 1.28 14.20
N GLU A 113 -48.48 2.39 13.58
CA GLU A 113 -48.15 3.64 14.26
C GLU A 113 -49.29 4.14 15.14
N GLU A 114 -50.53 4.22 14.63
CA GLU A 114 -51.68 4.73 15.39
C GLU A 114 -51.98 3.91 16.63
N LEU A 115 -51.91 2.57 16.52
CA LEU A 115 -52.10 1.67 17.66
C LEU A 115 -50.98 1.81 18.69
N PHE A 116 -49.76 2.05 18.23
CA PHE A 116 -48.60 2.26 19.10
C PHE A 116 -48.68 3.61 19.82
N GLN A 117 -49.03 4.69 19.12
CA GLN A 117 -49.24 6.01 19.70
C GLN A 117 -50.32 5.96 20.79
N LYS A 118 -51.47 5.34 20.49
CA LYS A 118 -52.56 5.16 21.47
C LYS A 118 -52.09 4.43 22.73
N LYS A 119 -51.27 3.38 22.57
CA LYS A 119 -50.69 2.67 23.73
C LYS A 119 -49.76 3.52 24.57
N LEU A 120 -48.95 4.40 23.96
CA LEU A 120 -48.08 5.31 24.70
C LEU A 120 -48.90 6.37 25.47
N VAL A 121 -49.97 6.87 24.88
CA VAL A 121 -50.93 7.77 25.57
C VAL A 121 -51.54 7.06 26.77
N ASP A 122 -52.13 5.88 26.57
CA ASP A 122 -52.74 5.08 27.65
C ASP A 122 -51.73 4.74 28.76
N ALA A 123 -50.48 4.43 28.40
CA ALA A 123 -49.40 4.13 29.34
C ALA A 123 -48.98 5.37 30.15
N THR A 124 -49.02 6.55 29.54
CA THR A 124 -48.70 7.82 30.22
C THR A 124 -49.80 8.21 31.19
N GLU A 125 -51.07 8.06 30.78
CA GLU A 125 -52.23 8.30 31.64
C GLU A 125 -52.24 7.38 32.87
N LYS A 126 -51.84 6.11 32.67
CA LYS A 126 -51.66 5.12 33.75
C LYS A 126 -50.37 5.31 34.56
N ARG A 127 -49.56 6.34 34.28
CA ARG A 127 -48.26 6.65 34.92
C ARG A 127 -47.23 5.52 34.81
N LEU A 128 -47.32 4.69 33.78
CA LEU A 128 -46.38 3.60 33.51
C LEU A 128 -45.09 4.10 32.86
N ILE A 129 -45.17 5.18 32.08
CA ILE A 129 -44.03 5.90 31.48
C ILE A 129 -44.04 7.36 31.91
N ALA A 130 -42.86 7.97 32.04
CA ALA A 130 -42.75 9.36 32.47
C ALA A 130 -43.10 10.32 31.33
N ASN A 131 -42.60 10.06 30.11
CA ASN A 131 -42.85 10.87 28.92
C ASN A 131 -42.66 10.05 27.63
N TYR A 132 -43.28 10.47 26.54
CA TYR A 132 -42.99 10.01 25.18
C TYR A 132 -42.71 11.21 24.26
N ASP A 133 -41.97 10.98 23.17
CA ASP A 133 -41.61 12.01 22.19
C ASP A 133 -41.61 11.43 20.76
N PHE A 134 -41.97 12.24 19.78
CA PHE A 134 -41.97 11.88 18.36
C PHE A 134 -40.97 12.75 17.62
N LYS A 135 -39.93 12.10 17.06
CA LYS A 135 -38.90 12.79 16.29
C LYS A 135 -38.94 12.35 14.84
N THR A 136 -38.77 13.30 13.95
CA THR A 136 -38.49 13.01 12.54
C THR A 136 -36.98 13.03 12.36
N SER A 137 -36.34 11.88 12.19
CA SER A 137 -34.92 11.85 11.76
C SER A 137 -34.88 12.17 10.27
N GLY A 138 -34.27 13.31 9.95
CA GLY A 138 -34.04 13.71 8.56
C GLY A 138 -32.95 12.85 7.95
N GLU A 139 -33.32 11.69 7.40
CA GLU A 139 -32.38 10.72 6.80
C GLU A 139 -31.47 11.39 5.76
N TRP A 140 -32.01 12.32 4.95
CA TRP A 140 -31.23 13.07 3.96
C TRP A 140 -30.25 14.06 4.58
N SER A 141 -30.63 14.76 5.66
CA SER A 141 -29.70 15.66 6.36
C SER A 141 -28.56 14.88 7.01
N GLU A 142 -28.85 13.75 7.65
CA GLU A 142 -27.85 12.90 8.28
C GLU A 142 -26.87 12.31 7.26
N ILE A 143 -27.38 11.83 6.12
CA ILE A 143 -26.54 11.35 5.01
C ILE A 143 -25.65 12.47 4.47
N LEU A 144 -26.20 13.66 4.21
CA LEU A 144 -25.42 14.79 3.71
C LEU A 144 -24.33 15.25 4.69
N PHE A 145 -24.65 15.34 5.99
CA PHE A 145 -23.67 15.70 7.01
C PHE A 145 -22.62 14.60 7.25
N SER A 146 -22.98 13.31 7.10
CA SER A 146 -22.01 12.21 7.21
C SER A 146 -21.07 12.09 6.00
N LEU A 147 -21.51 12.53 4.82
CA LEU A 147 -20.70 12.54 3.59
C LEU A 147 -19.83 13.80 3.47
N LEU A 148 -20.20 14.90 4.14
CA LEU A 148 -19.45 16.16 4.14
C LEU A 148 -17.96 15.99 4.53
N PRO A 149 -17.60 15.18 5.55
CA PRO A 149 -16.21 14.82 5.82
C PRO A 149 -15.46 14.18 4.66
N ILE A 150 -16.10 13.23 3.98
CA ILE A 150 -15.50 12.48 2.87
C ILE A 150 -15.32 13.42 1.67
N LEU A 151 -16.33 14.23 1.36
CA LEU A 151 -16.27 15.20 0.27
C LEU A 151 -15.22 16.29 0.52
N LEU A 152 -15.08 16.77 1.75
CA LEU A 152 -14.04 17.74 2.10
C LEU A 152 -12.64 17.12 1.99
N LEU A 153 -12.45 15.89 2.46
CA LEU A 153 -11.18 15.17 2.31
C LEU A 153 -10.81 14.98 0.83
N ILE A 154 -11.77 14.57 -0.01
CA ILE A 154 -11.57 14.46 -1.47
C ILE A 154 -11.23 15.82 -2.07
N GLY A 155 -11.92 16.89 -1.64
CA GLY A 155 -11.66 18.25 -2.09
C GLY A 155 -10.26 18.75 -1.72
N VAL A 156 -9.82 18.54 -0.47
CA VAL A 156 -8.47 18.87 0.01
C VAL A 156 -7.41 18.03 -0.69
N TRP A 157 -7.69 16.74 -0.93
CA TRP A 157 -6.82 15.83 -1.68
C TRP A 157 -6.62 16.32 -3.12
N ILE A 158 -7.70 16.64 -3.83
CA ILE A 158 -7.65 17.19 -5.20
C ILE A 158 -6.94 18.54 -5.22
N PHE A 159 -7.24 19.43 -4.27
CA PHE A 159 -6.57 20.72 -4.14
C PHE A 159 -5.06 20.58 -3.91
N MET A 160 -4.66 19.62 -3.06
CA MET A 160 -3.26 19.32 -2.79
C MET A 160 -2.55 18.72 -4.01
N MET A 161 -3.18 17.79 -4.73
CA MET A 161 -2.62 17.26 -5.98
C MET A 161 -2.45 18.35 -7.03
N ARG A 162 -3.42 19.28 -7.15
CA ARG A 162 -3.30 20.43 -8.06
C ARG A 162 -2.17 21.38 -7.62
N ARG A 163 -1.95 21.57 -6.32
CA ARG A 163 -0.88 22.41 -5.78
C ARG A 163 0.51 21.76 -5.87
N MET A 164 0.61 20.45 -5.69
CA MET A 164 1.86 19.69 -5.86
C MET A 164 2.24 19.46 -7.32
N SER A 165 1.26 19.50 -8.24
CA SER A 165 1.49 19.49 -9.68
C SER A 165 1.87 20.87 -10.23
N GLY A 166 1.33 21.96 -9.67
CA GLY A 166 1.53 23.33 -10.16
C GLY A 166 2.74 24.11 -9.60
N GLY A 167 3.56 23.52 -8.72
CA GLY A 167 4.69 24.23 -8.13
C GLY A 167 5.82 23.31 -7.68
N GLY A 168 6.88 23.23 -8.50
CA GLY A 168 8.21 22.79 -8.08
C GLY A 168 8.36 21.31 -7.73
N ALA A 169 8.95 20.54 -8.66
CA ALA A 169 9.84 19.41 -8.41
C ALA A 169 9.36 18.19 -7.58
N GLY A 170 8.07 17.99 -7.31
CA GLY A 170 7.63 16.84 -6.48
C GLY A 170 6.44 16.01 -6.98
N GLY A 171 5.62 16.51 -7.92
CA GLY A 171 4.34 15.87 -8.28
C GLY A 171 4.37 14.85 -9.42
N GLY A 172 5.42 14.84 -10.26
CA GLY A 172 5.51 13.95 -11.43
C GLY A 172 6.15 12.58 -11.18
N GLN A 173 6.67 12.33 -9.97
CA GLN A 173 7.54 11.19 -9.72
C GLN A 173 6.79 9.92 -9.27
N ILE A 174 5.56 10.04 -8.77
CA ILE A 174 4.78 8.88 -8.29
C ILE A 174 4.20 8.05 -9.45
N PHE A 175 3.86 8.68 -10.58
CA PHE A 175 3.46 7.95 -11.81
C PHE A 175 4.65 7.53 -12.68
N SER A 176 5.89 7.77 -12.24
CA SER A 176 7.12 7.34 -12.92
C SER A 176 7.66 6.01 -12.39
N ILE A 177 6.87 5.24 -11.64
CA ILE A 177 7.23 3.89 -11.15
C ILE A 177 7.53 2.90 -12.28
N GLY A 178 7.09 3.16 -13.52
CA GLY A 178 7.48 2.39 -14.72
C GLY A 178 8.71 2.93 -15.46
N LYS A 179 9.24 4.09 -15.05
CA LYS A 179 10.49 4.68 -15.53
C LYS A 179 11.42 4.89 -14.35
N SER A 180 11.72 3.81 -13.62
CA SER A 180 12.96 3.78 -12.87
C SER A 180 14.06 4.04 -13.89
N LYS A 181 14.55 5.29 -13.94
CA LYS A 181 15.89 5.59 -14.44
C LYS A 181 16.76 4.61 -13.71
N ALA A 182 17.16 3.55 -14.42
CA ALA A 182 18.09 2.56 -13.95
C ALA A 182 19.15 3.30 -13.15
N LYS A 183 19.39 2.87 -11.91
CA LYS A 183 20.73 3.02 -11.33
C LYS A 183 21.65 2.68 -12.49
N LEU A 184 22.37 3.69 -12.99
CA LEU A 184 23.24 3.58 -14.15
C LEU A 184 23.91 2.21 -14.02
N PHE A 185 23.52 1.28 -14.89
CA PHE A 185 24.18 -0.01 -14.99
C PHE A 185 25.64 0.35 -15.05
N ASP A 186 26.41 -0.14 -14.08
CA ASP A 186 27.70 0.39 -13.67
C ASP A 186 28.67 0.30 -14.86
N GLU A 187 28.56 1.24 -15.78
CA GLU A 187 29.21 1.27 -17.08
C GLU A 187 30.65 1.66 -16.79
N LYS A 188 31.43 0.63 -16.47
CA LYS A 188 32.87 0.78 -16.34
C LYS A 188 33.42 0.52 -17.72
N THR A 189 33.51 1.60 -18.50
CA THR A 189 34.24 1.60 -19.77
C THR A 189 35.72 1.25 -19.54
N ASP A 190 36.25 1.50 -18.33
CA ASP A 190 37.60 1.13 -17.90
C ASP A 190 37.59 0.02 -16.83
N ILE A 191 37.47 -1.23 -17.26
CA ILE A 191 37.76 -2.38 -16.39
C ILE A 191 39.26 -2.62 -16.38
N LYS A 192 39.90 -2.36 -15.23
CA LYS A 192 41.34 -2.59 -15.03
C LYS A 192 41.70 -4.06 -14.73
N THR A 193 40.70 -4.95 -14.71
CA THR A 193 40.90 -6.36 -14.37
C THR A 193 41.15 -7.16 -15.64
N THR A 194 42.27 -7.88 -15.69
CA THR A 194 42.71 -8.73 -16.82
C THR A 194 42.91 -10.17 -16.35
N PHE A 195 43.25 -11.11 -17.25
CA PHE A 195 43.49 -12.51 -16.86
C PHE A 195 44.69 -12.67 -15.91
N GLU A 196 45.64 -11.74 -15.92
CA GLU A 196 46.75 -11.69 -14.96
C GLU A 196 46.28 -11.56 -13.51
N ASN A 197 45.12 -10.92 -13.28
CA ASN A 197 44.55 -10.74 -11.95
C ASN A 197 43.75 -11.97 -11.47
N VAL A 198 43.61 -13.00 -12.31
CA VAL A 198 42.91 -14.25 -11.98
C VAL A 198 43.95 -15.35 -11.81
N ALA A 199 44.14 -15.83 -10.58
CA ALA A 199 45.06 -16.93 -10.31
C ALA A 199 44.41 -18.30 -10.62
N GLY A 200 45.16 -19.18 -11.28
CA GLY A 200 44.71 -20.54 -11.62
C GLY A 200 43.61 -20.57 -12.69
N LEU A 201 42.72 -21.58 -12.61
CA LEU A 201 41.60 -21.78 -13.55
C LEU A 201 42.02 -21.90 -15.04
N GLU A 202 43.21 -22.46 -15.31
CA GLU A 202 43.80 -22.47 -16.66
C GLU A 202 42.86 -23.04 -17.74
N GLY A 203 42.15 -24.15 -17.46
CA GLY A 203 41.18 -24.70 -18.41
C GLY A 203 39.99 -23.76 -18.69
N ALA A 204 39.46 -23.08 -17.67
CA ALA A 204 38.36 -22.13 -17.85
C ALA A 204 38.82 -20.82 -18.52
N LYS A 205 40.07 -20.40 -18.29
CA LYS A 205 40.68 -19.29 -19.02
C LYS A 205 40.81 -19.61 -20.50
N GLU A 206 41.29 -20.81 -20.84
CA GLU A 206 41.45 -21.26 -22.23
C GLU A 206 40.10 -21.26 -22.98
N GLU A 207 39.05 -21.82 -22.38
CA GLU A 207 37.70 -21.82 -22.98
C GLU A 207 37.14 -20.40 -23.21
N ILE A 208 37.32 -19.50 -22.24
CA ILE A 208 36.77 -18.13 -22.37
C ILE A 208 37.70 -17.23 -23.20
N GLN A 209 38.97 -17.60 -23.40
CA GLN A 209 39.87 -16.86 -24.27
C GLN A 209 39.43 -16.87 -25.74
N GLU A 210 38.74 -17.93 -26.18
CA GLU A 210 38.08 -17.97 -27.48
C GLU A 210 37.01 -16.87 -27.61
N ILE A 211 36.22 -16.65 -26.55
CA ILE A 211 35.21 -15.58 -26.50
C ILE A 211 35.89 -14.20 -26.57
N VAL A 212 37.02 -14.02 -25.90
CA VAL A 212 37.80 -12.76 -25.97
C VAL A 212 38.33 -12.51 -27.38
N GLU A 213 38.92 -13.52 -28.03
CA GLU A 213 39.44 -13.40 -29.40
C GLU A 213 38.31 -13.07 -30.39
N PHE A 214 37.15 -13.69 -30.19
CA PHE A 214 35.95 -13.39 -30.96
C PHE A 214 35.53 -11.91 -30.82
N LEU A 215 35.44 -11.40 -29.59
CA LEU A 215 35.04 -10.01 -29.34
C LEU A 215 36.04 -8.98 -29.90
N LYS A 216 37.34 -9.33 -29.94
CA LYS A 216 38.37 -8.48 -30.55
C LYS A 216 38.35 -8.50 -32.07
N THR A 217 38.11 -9.67 -32.67
CA THR A 217 38.23 -9.89 -34.13
C THR A 217 37.04 -10.67 -34.70
N PRO A 218 35.81 -10.11 -34.66
CA PRO A 218 34.59 -10.84 -35.07
C PRO A 218 34.57 -11.23 -36.56
N GLU A 219 35.25 -10.46 -37.42
CA GLU A 219 35.31 -10.68 -38.87
C GLU A 219 36.01 -12.00 -39.25
N LYS A 220 37.06 -12.37 -38.52
CA LYS A 220 37.85 -13.60 -38.74
C LYS A 220 36.99 -14.85 -38.57
N TYR A 221 36.10 -14.86 -37.58
CA TYR A 221 35.23 -16.00 -37.29
C TYR A 221 33.97 -16.01 -38.16
N THR A 222 33.42 -14.83 -38.45
CA THR A 222 32.22 -14.70 -39.31
C THR A 222 32.51 -15.14 -40.74
N SER A 223 33.70 -14.82 -41.28
CA SER A 223 34.12 -15.24 -42.64
C SER A 223 34.33 -16.75 -42.78
N LEU A 224 34.67 -17.43 -41.69
CA LEU A 224 34.78 -18.90 -41.63
C LEU A 224 33.42 -19.59 -41.40
N GLY A 225 32.32 -18.84 -41.33
CA GLY A 225 30.98 -19.37 -41.05
C GLY A 225 30.72 -19.70 -39.57
N GLY A 226 31.62 -19.29 -38.67
CA GLY A 226 31.47 -19.45 -37.23
C GLY A 226 30.36 -18.56 -36.68
N LYS A 227 29.51 -19.12 -35.81
CA LYS A 227 28.50 -18.36 -35.06
C LYS A 227 29.04 -18.01 -33.68
N ILE A 228 28.77 -16.80 -33.23
CA ILE A 228 29.11 -16.34 -31.88
C ILE A 228 28.39 -17.22 -30.86
N PRO A 229 29.08 -17.74 -29.82
CA PRO A 229 28.39 -18.27 -28.66
C PRO A 229 27.48 -17.19 -28.07
N LYS A 230 26.16 -17.45 -28.02
CA LYS A 230 25.17 -16.48 -27.51
C LYS A 230 25.29 -16.22 -26.00
N GLY A 231 26.04 -17.05 -25.27
CA GLY A 231 26.31 -16.88 -23.86
C GLY A 231 27.16 -18.02 -23.29
N ALA A 232 27.70 -17.82 -22.10
CA ALA A 232 28.42 -18.83 -21.33
C ALA A 232 27.88 -18.85 -19.89
N LEU A 233 27.71 -20.04 -19.31
CA LEU A 233 27.25 -20.22 -17.94
C LEU A 233 28.41 -20.70 -17.06
N LEU A 234 28.84 -19.85 -16.13
CA LEU A 234 29.89 -20.19 -15.17
C LEU A 234 29.28 -20.88 -13.95
N VAL A 235 29.55 -22.18 -13.76
CA VAL A 235 29.02 -22.97 -12.64
C VAL A 235 30.14 -23.34 -11.67
N GLY A 236 29.88 -23.19 -10.37
CA GLY A 236 30.79 -23.65 -9.33
C GLY A 236 30.40 -23.12 -7.94
N PRO A 237 31.04 -23.64 -6.87
CA PRO A 237 30.82 -23.17 -5.50
C PRO A 237 30.96 -21.64 -5.35
N PRO A 238 30.32 -21.02 -4.33
CA PRO A 238 30.54 -19.60 -4.04
C PRO A 238 32.01 -19.33 -3.71
N GLY A 239 32.53 -18.16 -4.10
CA GLY A 239 33.91 -17.76 -3.83
C GLY A 239 34.98 -18.26 -4.81
N THR A 240 34.62 -19.00 -5.86
CA THR A 240 35.58 -19.51 -6.87
C THR A 240 36.02 -18.50 -7.93
N GLY A 241 35.69 -17.22 -7.76
CA GLY A 241 36.13 -16.17 -8.68
C GLY A 241 35.33 -16.03 -9.98
N LYS A 242 34.12 -16.59 -10.09
CA LYS A 242 33.25 -16.46 -11.29
C LYS A 242 33.05 -15.01 -11.75
N THR A 243 32.66 -14.13 -10.84
CA THR A 243 32.47 -12.69 -11.09
C THR A 243 33.79 -11.98 -11.44
N LEU A 244 34.92 -12.45 -10.89
CA LEU A 244 36.24 -11.91 -11.19
C LEU A 244 36.69 -12.32 -12.61
N LEU A 245 36.47 -13.58 -12.98
CA LEU A 245 36.76 -14.11 -14.31
C LEU A 245 35.93 -13.39 -15.37
N ALA A 246 34.62 -13.20 -15.16
CA ALA A 246 33.78 -12.44 -16.09
C ALA A 246 34.26 -10.99 -16.31
N LYS A 247 34.72 -10.31 -15.25
CA LYS A 247 35.32 -8.97 -15.36
C LYS A 247 36.65 -8.99 -16.11
N ALA A 248 37.49 -10.00 -15.87
CA ALA A 248 38.76 -10.17 -16.56
C ALA A 248 38.55 -10.31 -18.08
N VAL A 249 37.55 -11.07 -18.51
CA VAL A 249 37.19 -11.27 -19.93
C VAL A 249 36.84 -9.95 -20.61
N ALA A 250 36.03 -9.12 -19.94
CA ALA A 250 35.67 -7.82 -20.45
C ALA A 250 36.85 -6.84 -20.51
N GLY A 251 37.73 -6.85 -19.50
CA GLY A 251 38.95 -6.05 -19.50
C GLY A 251 39.96 -6.50 -20.57
N GLU A 252 40.08 -7.80 -20.81
CA GLU A 252 40.90 -8.37 -21.89
C GLU A 252 40.39 -7.97 -23.26
N ALA A 253 39.07 -8.09 -23.49
CA ALA A 253 38.41 -7.70 -24.73
C ALA A 253 38.30 -6.17 -24.92
N LYS A 254 38.49 -5.39 -23.84
CA LYS A 254 38.30 -3.92 -23.80
C LYS A 254 36.91 -3.48 -24.28
N VAL A 255 35.89 -4.21 -23.84
CA VAL A 255 34.47 -3.94 -24.18
C VAL A 255 33.69 -3.49 -22.94
N PRO A 256 32.61 -2.70 -23.10
CA PRO A 256 31.73 -2.33 -22.00
C PRO A 256 31.19 -3.57 -21.27
N PHE A 257 31.14 -3.50 -19.94
CA PHE A 257 30.62 -4.56 -19.09
C PHE A 257 29.41 -4.09 -18.29
N PHE A 258 28.27 -4.71 -18.56
CA PHE A 258 27.03 -4.51 -17.83
C PHE A 258 26.89 -5.61 -16.79
N SER A 259 26.73 -5.24 -15.52
CA SER A 259 26.59 -6.21 -14.42
C SER A 259 25.25 -6.03 -13.73
N LEU A 260 24.55 -7.15 -13.49
CA LEU A 260 23.33 -7.21 -12.67
C LEU A 260 23.32 -8.44 -11.79
N SER A 261 22.58 -8.35 -10.68
CA SER A 261 22.21 -9.53 -9.90
C SER A 261 20.90 -10.12 -10.42
N GLY A 262 20.79 -11.44 -10.45
CA GLY A 262 19.56 -12.17 -10.75
C GLY A 262 18.43 -11.83 -9.78
N SER A 263 18.77 -11.47 -8.54
CA SER A 263 17.80 -10.99 -7.55
C SER A 263 17.15 -9.66 -7.93
N ASP A 264 17.82 -8.81 -8.71
CA ASP A 264 17.29 -7.49 -9.12
C ASP A 264 16.11 -7.61 -10.10
N PHE A 265 15.89 -8.81 -10.63
CA PHE A 265 14.80 -9.15 -11.54
C PHE A 265 13.59 -9.76 -10.83
N VAL A 266 13.63 -9.94 -9.50
CA VAL A 266 12.54 -10.51 -8.70
C VAL A 266 11.97 -9.41 -7.82
N GLU A 267 10.89 -8.77 -8.27
CA GLU A 267 10.21 -7.70 -7.56
C GLU A 267 8.77 -8.06 -7.16
N MET A 268 8.20 -7.32 -6.19
CA MET A 268 6.80 -7.47 -5.77
C MET A 268 5.81 -6.96 -6.83
N PHE A 269 6.27 -6.15 -7.79
CA PHE A 269 5.43 -5.55 -8.82
C PHE A 269 5.57 -6.30 -10.15
N VAL A 270 4.45 -6.80 -10.66
CA VAL A 270 4.39 -7.54 -11.93
C VAL A 270 4.92 -6.67 -13.08
N GLY A 271 5.84 -7.21 -13.87
CA GLY A 271 6.33 -6.59 -15.11
C GLY A 271 7.51 -5.63 -14.96
N VAL A 272 7.93 -5.30 -13.73
CA VAL A 272 9.11 -4.46 -13.50
C VAL A 272 10.39 -5.19 -13.92
N GLY A 273 10.55 -6.47 -13.54
CA GLY A 273 11.70 -7.29 -13.95
C GLY A 273 11.84 -7.41 -15.46
N ALA A 274 10.76 -7.73 -16.18
CA ALA A 274 10.75 -7.81 -17.64
C ALA A 274 11.14 -6.48 -18.32
N SER A 275 10.70 -5.33 -17.80
CA SER A 275 11.11 -4.02 -18.34
C SER A 275 12.62 -3.79 -18.18
N ARG A 276 13.19 -4.14 -17.01
CA ARG A 276 14.63 -4.01 -16.76
C ARG A 276 15.46 -4.86 -17.72
N VAL A 277 15.01 -6.08 -18.02
CA VAL A 277 15.66 -6.95 -19.02
C VAL A 277 15.67 -6.29 -20.39
N ARG A 278 14.54 -5.74 -20.87
CA ARG A 278 14.51 -5.04 -22.16
C ARG A 278 15.45 -3.83 -22.18
N ASP A 279 15.42 -3.01 -21.14
CA ASP A 279 16.25 -1.80 -21.06
C ASP A 279 17.74 -2.13 -20.97
N LEU A 280 18.11 -3.22 -20.29
CA LEU A 280 19.48 -3.74 -20.24
C LEU A 280 19.97 -4.16 -21.63
N PHE A 281 19.22 -5.02 -22.32
CA PHE A 281 19.60 -5.51 -23.64
C PHE A 281 19.60 -4.39 -24.69
N LYS A 282 18.69 -3.42 -24.58
CA LYS A 282 18.70 -2.23 -25.45
C LYS A 282 19.98 -1.43 -25.29
N GLN A 283 20.40 -1.12 -24.06
CA GLN A 283 21.64 -0.38 -23.79
C GLN A 283 22.89 -1.16 -24.22
N ALA A 284 22.89 -2.47 -24.02
CA ALA A 284 23.99 -3.33 -24.46
C ALA A 284 24.12 -3.38 -25.99
N LYS A 285 22.99 -3.41 -26.73
CA LYS A 285 22.95 -3.34 -28.20
C LYS A 285 23.47 -2.00 -28.72
N GLU A 286 23.12 -0.88 -28.06
CA GLU A 286 23.62 0.46 -28.41
C GLU A 286 25.15 0.60 -28.25
N LYS A 287 25.77 -0.23 -27.39
CA LYS A 287 27.21 -0.23 -27.09
C LYS A 287 27.92 -1.50 -27.55
N SER A 288 27.42 -2.14 -28.61
CA SER A 288 28.03 -3.34 -29.17
C SER A 288 29.41 -3.06 -29.77
N PRO A 289 30.42 -3.93 -29.57
CA PRO A 289 30.39 -5.18 -28.79
C PRO A 289 30.43 -4.91 -27.28
N SER A 290 29.63 -5.64 -26.49
CA SER A 290 29.59 -5.53 -25.03
C SER A 290 29.35 -6.88 -24.35
N ILE A 291 29.61 -6.95 -23.04
CA ILE A 291 29.35 -8.14 -22.22
C ILE A 291 28.27 -7.81 -21.19
N ILE A 292 27.25 -8.67 -21.10
CA ILE A 292 26.24 -8.66 -20.04
C ILE A 292 26.55 -9.80 -19.07
N PHE A 293 26.79 -9.46 -17.81
CA PHE A 293 26.98 -10.41 -16.73
C PHE A 293 25.79 -10.37 -15.78
N ILE A 294 25.15 -11.53 -15.60
CA ILE A 294 24.07 -11.74 -14.64
C ILE A 294 24.58 -12.69 -13.56
N ASP A 295 24.83 -12.16 -12.37
CA ASP A 295 25.18 -12.97 -11.19
C ASP A 295 23.92 -13.65 -10.65
N GLU A 296 24.05 -14.76 -9.94
CA GLU A 296 22.91 -15.44 -9.28
C GLU A 296 21.67 -15.65 -10.19
N ILE A 297 21.91 -16.08 -11.44
CA ILE A 297 20.84 -16.32 -12.44
C ILE A 297 19.81 -17.38 -11.98
N ASP A 298 20.19 -18.22 -11.03
CA ASP A 298 19.30 -19.21 -10.41
C ASP A 298 18.11 -18.56 -9.67
N ALA A 299 18.23 -17.29 -9.24
CA ALA A 299 17.12 -16.53 -8.66
C ALA A 299 15.93 -16.37 -9.62
N VAL A 300 16.20 -16.23 -10.94
CA VAL A 300 15.19 -16.13 -12.00
C VAL A 300 14.95 -17.45 -12.73
N GLY A 301 15.95 -18.33 -12.78
CA GLY A 301 15.94 -19.56 -13.57
C GLY A 301 15.30 -20.78 -12.88
N ARG A 302 14.86 -20.66 -11.62
CA ARG A 302 14.27 -21.80 -10.88
C ARG A 302 12.88 -22.17 -11.43
N ALA A 303 12.84 -23.19 -12.29
CA ALA A 303 11.58 -23.81 -12.74
C ALA A 303 10.80 -24.42 -11.57
N ARG A 304 9.47 -24.28 -11.58
CA ARG A 304 8.63 -24.74 -10.46
C ARG A 304 8.41 -26.26 -10.48
N GLY A 305 8.38 -26.85 -9.28
CA GLY A 305 7.64 -28.09 -9.00
C GLY A 305 6.14 -27.82 -8.95
N LYS A 306 5.33 -28.82 -9.35
CA LYS A 306 3.86 -28.81 -9.57
C LYS A 306 2.98 -28.45 -8.35
N SER A 307 3.18 -27.32 -7.67
CA SER A 307 2.31 -26.88 -6.57
C SER A 307 1.60 -25.56 -6.90
N ASN A 308 0.27 -25.70 -7.06
CA ASN A 308 -0.73 -24.68 -7.37
C ASN A 308 -1.00 -23.76 -6.16
N MET A 309 -0.08 -22.85 -5.83
CA MET A 309 -0.41 -21.71 -4.95
C MET A 309 -0.12 -20.38 -5.66
N SER A 310 -1.18 -19.59 -5.75
CA SER A 310 -1.41 -18.44 -6.61
C SER A 310 -0.66 -17.17 -6.15
N GLY A 311 -0.12 -16.40 -7.10
CA GLY A 311 0.16 -14.95 -6.93
C GLY A 311 1.61 -14.46 -7.05
N GLY A 312 2.61 -15.21 -6.56
CA GLY A 312 4.01 -14.74 -6.53
C GLY A 312 4.89 -15.16 -7.71
N ASN A 313 4.31 -15.86 -8.69
CA ASN A 313 5.09 -16.60 -9.70
C ASN A 313 5.03 -15.98 -11.09
N ASP A 314 3.99 -15.20 -11.38
CA ASP A 314 3.75 -14.62 -12.70
C ASP A 314 4.84 -13.61 -13.07
N GLU A 315 5.44 -12.96 -12.08
CA GLU A 315 6.51 -11.98 -12.27
C GLU A 315 7.82 -12.65 -12.72
N ARG A 316 8.24 -13.73 -12.06
CA ARG A 316 9.46 -14.46 -12.40
C ARG A 316 9.38 -15.12 -13.76
N GLU A 317 8.24 -15.77 -14.07
CA GLU A 317 8.02 -16.42 -15.36
C GLU A 317 8.01 -15.40 -16.51
N ASN A 318 7.36 -14.25 -16.32
CA ASN A 318 7.36 -13.18 -17.30
C ASN A 318 8.77 -12.60 -17.53
N THR A 319 9.52 -12.37 -16.45
CA THR A 319 10.90 -11.87 -16.56
C THR A 319 11.84 -12.90 -17.22
N LEU A 320 11.69 -14.19 -16.90
CA LEU A 320 12.45 -15.27 -17.54
C LEU A 320 12.15 -15.38 -19.04
N ASN A 321 10.87 -15.38 -19.42
CA ASN A 321 10.47 -15.42 -20.82
C ASN A 321 10.99 -14.22 -21.60
N GLN A 322 11.01 -13.04 -20.97
CA GLN A 322 11.61 -11.85 -21.58
C GLN A 322 13.12 -12.00 -21.79
N LEU A 323 13.85 -12.58 -20.82
CA LEU A 323 15.27 -12.86 -20.96
C LEU A 323 15.55 -13.84 -22.10
N LEU A 324 14.77 -14.93 -22.18
CA LEU A 324 14.89 -15.90 -23.27
C LEU A 324 14.61 -15.28 -24.64
N THR A 325 13.60 -14.40 -24.72
CA THR A 325 13.26 -13.69 -25.96
C THR A 325 14.39 -12.77 -26.42
N GLU A 326 15.01 -12.03 -25.48
CA GLU A 326 16.14 -11.15 -25.82
C GLU A 326 17.42 -11.92 -26.17
N MET A 327 17.65 -13.08 -25.56
CA MET A 327 18.79 -13.95 -25.87
C MET A 327 18.65 -14.65 -27.23
N ASP A 328 17.43 -15.03 -27.63
CA ASP A 328 17.20 -15.68 -28.92
C ASP A 328 17.16 -14.68 -30.09
N GLY A 329 16.61 -13.47 -29.83
CA GLY A 329 16.60 -12.36 -30.79
C GLY A 329 17.96 -11.68 -31.03
N PHE A 330 19.03 -12.18 -30.42
CA PHE A 330 20.41 -11.76 -30.60
C PHE A 330 21.13 -12.58 -31.69
#